data_AF-A0A2V9WY07-F1
#
_entry.id   AF-A0A2V9WY07-F1
#
_cell.length_a   1.000
_cell.length_b   1.000
_cell.length_c   1.000
_cell.angle_alpha   90.00
_cell.angle_beta   90.00
_cell.angle_gamma   90.00
#
_symmetry.space_group_name_H-M   'P 1'
#
loop_
_entity.id
_entity.type
_entity.pdbx_description
1 polymer ?
#
loop_
_entity_poly.entity_id
_entity_poly.type
_entity_poly.pdbx_seq_one_letter_code
_entity_poly.pdbx_strand_id
1 'polypeptide(L)'
;EARSLYAWASGSRHLKVAGISVHIGSQITEVKPFRATMERVAELVQVLRQDGHQIEFVDAGGGLGICYEDSSAPEFSHHVVAYAEAVVRPLRGLKVHLLLEPGRSIVGPAGALLTSVLYKKKNDGRRFLVVDAAMNDLLRPSLYNAYHEIIPTTADSHATTGRENVDVVGPVCETGDFLARDRELPIVNEGDLLAILDAGAYGMSQSSNYNTRPRPAEVLVDGKSVKLIRRRESVTDLLRPESF
;
A
#
# COMPACT_ATOMS: atom_id res chain seq x y z
N GLU A 1 26.87 7.16 -17.43
CA GLU A 1 25.62 7.43 -18.17
C GLU A 1 24.85 8.64 -17.64
N ALA A 2 24.53 8.72 -16.34
CA ALA A 2 23.81 9.88 -15.79
C ALA A 2 24.50 11.23 -16.14
N ARG A 3 25.78 11.41 -15.78
CA ARG A 3 26.54 12.65 -16.08
C ARG A 3 26.48 13.11 -17.55
N SER A 4 26.53 12.18 -18.51
CA SER A 4 26.43 12.52 -19.94
C SER A 4 25.03 12.99 -20.35
N LEU A 5 23.97 12.47 -19.73
CA LEU A 5 22.60 12.95 -19.96
C LEU A 5 22.40 14.38 -19.43
N TYR A 6 23.01 14.72 -18.29
CA TYR A 6 22.98 16.08 -17.75
C TYR A 6 23.72 17.06 -18.66
N ALA A 7 24.90 16.67 -19.18
CA ALA A 7 25.63 17.47 -20.15
C ALA A 7 24.80 17.73 -21.42
N TRP A 8 24.20 16.67 -21.99
CA TRP A 8 23.31 16.81 -23.15
C TRP A 8 22.11 17.72 -22.87
N ALA A 9 21.43 17.52 -21.73
CA ALA A 9 20.25 18.30 -21.36
C ALA A 9 20.58 19.79 -21.15
N SER A 10 21.76 20.09 -20.60
CA SER A 10 22.22 21.47 -20.40
C SER A 10 22.48 22.24 -21.70
N GLY A 11 22.72 21.54 -22.82
CA GLY A 11 22.84 22.14 -24.14
C GLY A 11 21.51 22.44 -24.83
N SER A 12 20.38 21.99 -24.26
CA SER A 12 19.05 22.21 -24.84
C SER A 12 18.46 23.56 -24.40
N ARG A 13 18.00 24.36 -25.37
CA ARG A 13 17.22 25.59 -25.10
C ARG A 13 15.82 25.34 -24.52
N HIS A 14 15.38 24.09 -24.48
CA HIS A 14 14.02 23.70 -24.07
C HIS A 14 14.00 23.01 -22.70
N LEU A 15 15.17 22.72 -22.11
CA LEU A 15 15.28 22.02 -20.84
C LEU A 15 16.03 22.89 -19.83
N LYS A 16 15.52 22.97 -18.61
CA LYS A 16 16.27 23.43 -17.45
C LYS A 16 16.52 22.23 -16.54
N VAL A 17 17.78 21.81 -16.44
CA VAL A 17 18.20 20.83 -15.44
C VAL A 17 18.02 21.46 -14.06
N ALA A 18 17.19 20.85 -13.21
CA ALA A 18 16.86 21.39 -11.90
C ALA A 18 17.31 20.50 -10.73
N GLY A 19 17.39 19.19 -10.93
CA GLY A 19 17.62 18.26 -9.83
C GLY A 19 17.89 16.83 -10.25
N ILE A 20 18.10 15.98 -9.25
CA ILE A 20 18.25 14.53 -9.36
C ILE A 20 17.04 13.88 -8.69
N SER A 21 16.45 12.86 -9.33
CA SER A 21 15.40 12.02 -8.72
C SER A 21 15.84 10.57 -8.71
N VAL A 22 15.51 9.86 -7.62
CA VAL A 22 15.72 8.42 -7.49
C VAL A 22 14.57 7.78 -6.71
N HIS A 23 14.09 6.65 -7.22
CA HIS A 23 13.11 5.79 -6.54
C HIS A 23 13.65 4.37 -6.52
N ILE A 24 13.97 3.85 -5.33
CA ILE A 24 14.72 2.58 -5.18
C ILE A 24 13.84 1.34 -4.99
N GLY A 25 12.52 1.51 -4.91
CA GLY A 25 11.57 0.41 -4.77
C GLY A 25 10.43 0.75 -3.80
N SER A 26 9.64 -0.27 -3.45
CA SER A 26 8.49 -0.16 -2.55
C SER A 26 8.57 -1.21 -1.45
N GLN A 27 7.93 -0.94 -0.31
CA GLN A 27 7.85 -1.85 0.84
C GLN A 27 9.24 -2.16 1.41
N ILE A 28 10.12 -1.16 1.44
CA ILE A 28 11.47 -1.30 1.98
C ILE A 28 11.40 -1.07 3.48
N THR A 29 11.67 -2.11 4.26
CA THR A 29 11.61 -2.11 5.74
C THR A 29 12.97 -1.89 6.39
N GLU A 30 14.06 -1.83 5.62
CA GLU A 30 15.39 -1.48 6.11
C GLU A 30 15.79 -0.07 5.66
N VAL A 31 16.40 0.71 6.56
CA VAL A 31 16.83 2.09 6.23
C VAL A 31 18.19 2.15 5.50
N LYS A 32 18.97 1.07 5.54
CA LYS A 32 20.33 1.02 4.95
C LYS A 32 20.35 1.31 3.43
N PRO A 33 19.43 0.76 2.61
CA PRO A 33 19.39 1.07 1.17
C PRO A 33 19.14 2.55 0.88
N PHE A 34 18.30 3.23 1.67
CA PHE A 34 18.06 4.66 1.51
C PHE A 34 19.33 5.47 1.76
N ARG A 35 20.05 5.16 2.85
CA ARG A 35 21.31 5.84 3.18
C ARG A 35 22.36 5.66 2.08
N ALA A 36 22.61 4.42 1.66
CA ALA A 36 23.60 4.12 0.62
C ALA A 36 23.24 4.80 -0.72
N THR A 37 21.96 4.92 -1.03
CA THR A 37 21.49 5.63 -2.23
C THR A 37 21.73 7.13 -2.10
N MET A 38 21.38 7.74 -0.96
CA MET A 38 21.57 9.18 -0.76
C MET A 38 23.05 9.59 -0.69
N GLU A 39 23.94 8.71 -0.23
CA GLU A 39 25.40 8.92 -0.31
C GLU A 39 25.86 9.03 -1.77
N ARG A 40 25.40 8.13 -2.65
CA ARG A 40 25.70 8.19 -4.10
C ARG A 40 25.07 9.40 -4.78
N VAL A 41 23.85 9.77 -4.39
CA VAL A 41 23.18 10.98 -4.91
C VAL A 41 23.97 12.23 -4.49
N ALA A 42 24.42 12.31 -3.24
CA ALA A 42 25.24 13.41 -2.75
C ALA A 42 26.53 13.58 -3.57
N GLU A 43 27.24 12.47 -3.84
CA GLU A 43 28.42 12.46 -4.73
C GLU A 43 28.07 12.97 -6.13
N LEU A 44 26.96 12.50 -6.71
CA LEU A 44 26.53 12.93 -8.04
C LEU A 44 26.16 14.42 -8.08
N VAL A 45 25.49 14.95 -7.05
CA VAL A 45 25.21 16.41 -6.92
C VAL A 45 26.50 17.20 -6.99
N GLN A 46 27.53 16.78 -6.24
CA GLN A 46 28.82 17.48 -6.21
C GLN A 46 29.51 17.46 -7.58
N VAL A 47 29.56 16.29 -8.22
CA VAL A 47 30.16 16.14 -9.56
C VAL A 47 29.43 17.01 -10.58
N LEU A 48 28.10 16.99 -10.61
CA LEU A 48 27.33 17.78 -11.57
C LEU A 48 27.49 19.29 -11.34
N ARG A 49 27.64 19.73 -10.08
CA ARG A 49 27.92 21.13 -9.77
C ARG A 49 29.34 21.55 -10.19
N GLN A 50 30.32 20.66 -10.08
CA GLN A 50 31.67 20.90 -10.60
C GLN A 50 31.67 21.05 -12.13
N ASP A 51 30.73 20.39 -12.81
CA ASP A 51 30.51 20.53 -14.26
C ASP A 51 29.73 21.79 -14.65
N GLY A 52 29.35 22.64 -13.69
CA GLY A 52 28.62 23.88 -13.92
C GLY A 52 27.10 23.74 -13.91
N HIS A 53 26.54 22.57 -13.58
CA HIS A 53 25.10 22.39 -13.46
C HIS A 53 24.56 22.96 -12.14
N GLN A 54 23.46 23.72 -12.22
CA GLN A 54 22.75 24.22 -11.05
C GLN A 54 21.76 23.16 -10.54
N ILE A 55 22.24 22.28 -9.67
CA ILE A 55 21.40 21.27 -9.02
C ILE A 55 20.76 21.87 -7.77
N GLU A 56 19.46 22.17 -7.86
CA GLU A 56 18.63 22.79 -6.82
C GLU A 56 17.84 21.74 -6.02
N PHE A 57 17.39 20.67 -6.67
CA PHE A 57 16.50 19.66 -6.07
C PHE A 57 17.17 18.28 -5.97
N VAL A 58 16.87 17.59 -4.87
CA VAL A 58 17.05 16.14 -4.75
C VAL A 58 15.69 15.55 -4.38
N ASP A 59 15.17 14.70 -5.24
CA ASP A 59 13.99 13.89 -5.00
C ASP A 59 14.44 12.48 -4.60
N ALA A 60 14.22 12.13 -3.33
CA ALA A 60 14.61 10.85 -2.77
C ALA A 60 13.51 9.77 -2.94
N GLY A 61 12.45 10.10 -3.67
CA GLY A 61 11.35 9.19 -3.96
C GLY A 61 10.58 8.76 -2.72
N GLY A 62 9.91 7.62 -2.85
CA GLY A 62 9.10 7.01 -1.80
C GLY A 62 9.68 5.68 -1.32
N GLY A 63 8.80 4.74 -1.00
CA GLY A 63 9.15 3.34 -0.82
C GLY A 63 9.31 2.84 0.60
N LEU A 64 9.28 3.73 1.60
CA LEU A 64 9.28 3.35 3.02
C LEU A 64 8.13 2.36 3.29
N GLY A 65 8.49 1.19 3.80
CA GLY A 65 7.56 0.10 4.10
C GLY A 65 6.75 0.34 5.37
N ILE A 66 5.66 -0.41 5.49
CA ILE A 66 4.85 -0.52 6.72
C ILE A 66 4.88 -1.97 7.21
N CYS A 67 4.55 -2.21 8.48
CA CYS A 67 4.39 -3.57 8.96
C CYS A 67 3.00 -4.11 8.60
N TYR A 68 2.93 -5.28 7.96
CA TYR A 68 1.66 -5.93 7.59
C TYR A 68 1.28 -7.12 8.50
N GLU A 69 2.25 -7.71 9.20
CA GLU A 69 2.09 -9.02 9.89
C GLU A 69 2.50 -8.96 11.37
N ASP A 70 3.55 -8.21 11.71
CA ASP A 70 4.16 -8.24 13.03
C ASP A 70 3.71 -7.06 13.91
N SER A 71 2.76 -7.31 14.80
CA SER A 71 2.34 -6.34 15.82
C SER A 71 3.43 -6.02 16.87
N SER A 72 4.50 -6.82 16.93
CA SER A 72 5.67 -6.57 17.79
C SER A 72 6.77 -5.75 17.12
N ALA A 73 6.59 -5.39 15.84
CA ALA A 73 7.51 -4.53 15.12
C ALA A 73 7.70 -3.19 15.88
N PRO A 74 8.91 -2.60 15.84
CA PRO A 74 9.15 -1.30 16.45
C PRO A 74 8.11 -0.28 15.98
N GLU A 75 7.70 0.62 16.88
CA GLU A 75 6.76 1.67 16.53
C GLU A 75 7.17 2.36 15.23
N PHE A 76 6.19 2.54 14.34
CA PHE A 76 6.42 3.14 13.02
C PHE A 76 7.09 4.52 13.12
N SER A 77 6.82 5.25 14.22
CA SER A 77 7.48 6.52 14.58
C SER A 77 9.00 6.41 14.60
N HIS A 78 9.57 5.38 15.24
CA HIS A 78 11.01 5.13 15.30
C HIS A 78 11.57 4.81 13.90
N HIS A 79 10.82 4.05 13.11
CA HIS A 79 11.23 3.72 11.75
C HIS A 79 11.29 4.96 10.84
N VAL A 80 10.33 5.87 10.97
CA VAL A 80 10.31 7.15 10.25
C VAL A 80 11.49 8.03 10.64
N VAL A 81 11.86 8.09 11.93
CA VAL A 81 13.04 8.86 12.39
C VAL A 81 14.33 8.29 11.78
N ALA A 82 14.50 6.97 11.81
CA ALA A 82 15.66 6.32 11.22
C ALA A 82 15.74 6.53 9.70
N TYR A 83 14.60 6.47 9.00
CA TYR A 83 14.50 6.80 7.57
C TYR A 83 14.88 8.26 7.30
N ALA A 84 14.34 9.20 8.08
CA ALA A 84 14.65 10.62 7.92
C ALA A 84 16.15 10.89 8.13
N GLU A 85 16.78 10.26 9.14
CA GLU A 85 18.24 10.39 9.32
C GLU A 85 19.01 9.81 8.13
N ALA A 86 18.63 8.62 7.66
CA ALA A 86 19.26 7.95 6.53
C ALA A 86 19.21 8.80 5.24
N VAL A 87 18.10 9.51 5.01
CA VAL A 87 17.94 10.37 3.82
C VAL A 87 18.64 11.73 3.99
N VAL A 88 18.46 12.40 5.13
CA VAL A 88 18.92 13.77 5.31
C VAL A 88 20.43 13.85 5.54
N ARG A 89 21.02 12.90 6.28
CA ARG A 89 22.41 12.99 6.72
C ARG A 89 23.40 13.09 5.56
N PRO A 90 23.30 12.30 4.47
CA PRO A 90 24.22 12.41 3.32
C PRO A 90 24.08 13.73 2.54
N LEU A 91 22.90 14.37 2.59
CA LEU A 91 22.61 15.60 1.83
C LEU A 91 22.96 16.89 2.60
N ARG A 92 23.35 16.78 3.88
CA ARG A 92 23.70 17.93 4.72
C ARG A 92 24.83 18.75 4.10
N GLY A 93 24.67 20.07 4.11
CA GLY A 93 25.65 21.01 3.56
C GLY A 93 25.55 21.24 2.04
N LEU A 94 24.82 20.39 1.31
CA LEU A 94 24.63 20.58 -0.15
C LEU A 94 23.62 21.68 -0.48
N LYS A 95 22.83 22.17 0.47
CA LYS A 95 21.82 23.23 0.24
C LYS A 95 20.87 22.91 -0.92
N VAL A 96 20.45 21.65 -1.03
CA VAL A 96 19.43 21.21 -1.98
C VAL A 96 18.05 21.27 -1.33
N HIS A 97 17.00 21.45 -2.13
CA HIS A 97 15.63 21.24 -1.71
C HIS A 97 15.31 19.73 -1.81
N LEU A 98 14.99 19.12 -0.67
CA LEU A 98 14.65 17.70 -0.59
C LEU A 98 13.16 17.48 -0.87
N LEU A 99 12.86 16.64 -1.86
CA LEU A 99 11.52 16.14 -2.17
C LEU A 99 11.43 14.68 -1.74
N LEU A 100 10.25 14.27 -1.25
CA LEU A 100 9.92 12.90 -0.88
C LEU A 100 8.57 12.55 -1.52
N GLU A 101 8.39 11.28 -1.89
CA GLU A 101 7.18 10.77 -2.53
C GLU A 101 6.51 9.65 -1.69
N PRO A 102 6.19 9.87 -0.41
CA PRO A 102 5.56 8.84 0.41
C PRO A 102 4.14 8.53 -0.05
N GLY A 103 3.86 7.25 -0.30
CA GLY A 103 2.52 6.74 -0.58
C GLY A 103 2.05 5.80 0.52
N ARG A 104 2.54 4.55 0.44
CA ARG A 104 2.15 3.45 1.34
C ARG A 104 2.27 3.80 2.83
N SER A 105 3.35 4.47 3.20
CA SER A 105 3.65 4.86 4.58
C SER A 105 2.64 5.84 5.18
N ILE A 106 1.92 6.60 4.36
CA ILE A 106 0.91 7.56 4.82
C ILE A 106 -0.46 6.87 4.90
N VAL A 107 -0.91 6.31 3.78
CA VAL A 107 -2.32 5.88 3.66
C VAL A 107 -2.53 4.39 3.86
N GLY A 108 -1.48 3.56 3.84
CA GLY A 108 -1.59 2.11 4.00
C GLY A 108 -2.29 1.71 5.30
N PRO A 109 -1.72 2.04 6.48
CA PRO A 109 -2.30 1.71 7.77
C PRO A 109 -3.59 2.48 8.09
N ALA A 110 -3.88 3.56 7.36
CA ALA A 110 -5.04 4.40 7.60
C ALA A 110 -6.35 3.80 7.05
N GLY A 111 -6.28 2.73 6.26
CA GLY A 111 -7.45 2.10 5.65
C GLY A 111 -7.60 0.63 6.04
N ALA A 112 -8.85 0.20 6.24
CA ALA A 112 -9.24 -1.19 6.38
C ALA A 112 -10.41 -1.50 5.44
N LEU A 113 -10.45 -2.70 4.89
CA LEU A 113 -11.57 -3.21 4.11
C LEU A 113 -12.48 -4.04 5.02
N LEU A 114 -13.73 -3.60 5.17
CA LEU A 114 -14.74 -4.35 5.92
C LEU A 114 -15.46 -5.32 5.01
N THR A 115 -15.73 -6.53 5.51
CA THR A 115 -16.42 -7.58 4.78
C THR A 115 -17.26 -8.45 5.72
N SER A 116 -18.41 -8.92 5.22
CA SER A 116 -19.29 -9.83 5.96
C SER A 116 -18.98 -11.28 5.59
N VAL A 117 -19.00 -12.18 6.58
CA VAL A 117 -18.97 -13.62 6.33
C VAL A 117 -20.30 -14.04 5.69
N LEU A 118 -20.25 -14.58 4.47
CA LEU A 118 -21.41 -15.09 3.76
C LEU A 118 -21.76 -16.50 4.24
N TYR A 119 -20.79 -17.41 4.18
CA TYR A 119 -20.95 -18.79 4.62
C TYR A 119 -19.61 -19.49 4.84
N LYS A 120 -19.66 -20.62 5.55
CA LYS A 120 -18.51 -21.50 5.77
C LYS A 120 -18.60 -22.74 4.89
N LYS A 121 -17.49 -23.14 4.27
CA LYS A 121 -17.40 -24.36 3.47
C LYS A 121 -16.22 -25.22 3.95
N LYS A 122 -16.38 -26.53 3.88
CA LYS A 122 -15.29 -27.49 4.03
C LYS A 122 -15.12 -28.29 2.74
N ASN A 123 -13.90 -28.38 2.23
CA ASN A 123 -13.58 -29.22 1.08
C ASN A 123 -12.18 -29.80 1.23
N ASP A 124 -12.01 -31.10 0.94
CA ASP A 124 -10.71 -31.78 0.97
C ASP A 124 -9.88 -31.53 2.24
N GLY A 125 -10.56 -31.48 3.40
CA GLY A 125 -9.93 -31.21 4.70
C GLY A 125 -9.63 -29.73 4.97
N ARG A 126 -9.70 -28.85 3.98
CA ARG A 126 -9.56 -27.39 4.14
C ARG A 126 -10.89 -26.74 4.53
N ARG A 127 -10.80 -25.67 5.31
CA ARG A 127 -11.92 -24.82 5.71
C ARG A 127 -11.82 -23.50 4.96
N PHE A 128 -12.93 -23.06 4.40
CA PHE A 128 -13.04 -21.82 3.66
C PHE A 128 -14.06 -20.93 4.35
N LEU A 129 -13.65 -19.69 4.57
CA LEU A 129 -14.52 -18.62 5.03
C LEU A 129 -14.84 -17.74 3.83
N VAL A 130 -16.04 -17.90 3.27
CA VAL A 130 -16.46 -17.13 2.10
C VAL A 130 -17.03 -15.81 2.57
N VAL A 131 -16.47 -14.70 2.10
CA VAL A 131 -16.85 -13.35 2.49
C VAL A 131 -17.40 -12.55 1.30
N ASP A 132 -17.98 -11.39 1.55
CA ASP A 132 -18.61 -10.56 0.50
C ASP A 132 -17.65 -9.63 -0.24
N ALA A 133 -16.42 -9.47 0.25
CA ALA A 133 -15.31 -8.83 -0.46
C ALA A 133 -14.51 -9.85 -1.27
N ALA A 134 -13.83 -9.40 -2.33
CA ALA A 134 -13.07 -10.25 -3.23
C ALA A 134 -11.79 -9.59 -3.74
N MET A 135 -11.05 -10.30 -4.59
CA MET A 135 -9.88 -9.80 -5.31
C MET A 135 -10.17 -8.56 -6.17
N ASN A 136 -11.42 -8.37 -6.60
CA ASN A 136 -11.81 -7.15 -7.32
C ASN A 136 -11.91 -5.93 -6.38
N ASP A 137 -12.03 -6.13 -5.07
CA ASP A 137 -12.08 -5.08 -4.04
C ASP A 137 -10.68 -4.84 -3.44
N LEU A 138 -9.92 -5.91 -3.20
CA LEU A 138 -8.52 -5.88 -2.75
C LEU A 138 -7.68 -6.92 -3.51
N LEU A 139 -7.00 -6.47 -4.56
CA LEU A 139 -6.26 -7.36 -5.47
C LEU A 139 -4.95 -7.89 -4.89
N ARG A 140 -4.38 -7.23 -3.86
CA ARG A 140 -3.01 -7.46 -3.40
C ARG A 140 -2.72 -8.91 -2.97
N PRO A 141 -3.58 -9.60 -2.18
CA PRO A 141 -3.31 -10.98 -1.80
C PRO A 141 -3.25 -11.90 -3.02
N SER A 142 -4.19 -11.77 -3.95
CA SER A 142 -4.23 -12.58 -5.18
C SER A 142 -3.01 -12.31 -6.09
N LEU A 143 -2.67 -11.04 -6.29
CA LEU A 143 -1.63 -10.64 -7.25
C LEU A 143 -0.20 -10.82 -6.72
N TYR A 144 0.01 -10.56 -5.43
CA TYR A 144 1.37 -10.53 -4.84
C TYR A 144 1.59 -11.58 -3.76
N ASN A 145 0.59 -12.41 -3.44
CA ASN A 145 0.57 -13.19 -2.20
C ASN A 145 0.78 -12.31 -0.96
N ALA A 146 0.33 -11.05 -1.03
CA ALA A 146 0.55 -10.09 0.04
C ALA A 146 -0.26 -10.45 1.29
N TYR A 147 0.41 -10.43 2.45
CA TYR A 147 -0.25 -10.55 3.74
C TYR A 147 -1.03 -9.28 4.05
N HIS A 148 -2.24 -9.46 4.57
CA HIS A 148 -2.98 -8.48 5.34
C HIS A 148 -3.50 -9.16 6.60
N GLU A 149 -3.50 -8.43 7.72
CA GLU A 149 -4.11 -8.93 8.95
C GLU A 149 -5.64 -8.91 8.82
N ILE A 150 -6.30 -9.97 9.28
CA ILE A 150 -7.76 -10.10 9.23
C ILE A 150 -8.25 -10.32 10.66
N ILE A 151 -9.09 -9.40 11.14
CA ILE A 151 -9.63 -9.47 12.50
C ILE A 151 -11.17 -9.37 12.48
N PRO A 152 -11.88 -10.04 13.41
CA PRO A 152 -13.28 -9.72 13.69
C PRO A 152 -13.41 -8.28 14.22
N THR A 153 -14.43 -7.55 13.78
CA THR A 153 -14.67 -6.17 14.23
C THR A 153 -15.17 -6.05 15.67
N THR A 154 -15.76 -7.12 16.21
CA THR A 154 -16.23 -7.22 17.60
C THR A 154 -15.30 -8.12 18.41
N ALA A 155 -14.13 -7.60 18.80
CA ALA A 155 -13.09 -8.39 19.48
C ALA A 155 -13.60 -9.10 20.76
N ASP A 156 -14.46 -8.44 21.55
CA ASP A 156 -14.96 -8.97 22.82
C ASP A 156 -15.88 -10.19 22.67
N SER A 157 -16.59 -10.33 21.54
CA SER A 157 -17.48 -11.48 21.30
C SER A 157 -16.71 -12.74 20.88
N HIS A 158 -15.46 -12.61 20.45
CA HIS A 158 -14.64 -13.72 19.95
C HIS A 158 -13.41 -14.02 20.81
N ALA A 159 -13.11 -13.20 21.83
CA ALA A 159 -11.95 -13.39 22.71
C ALA A 159 -11.93 -14.75 23.45
N THR A 160 -13.10 -15.35 23.68
CA THR A 160 -13.25 -16.68 24.31
C THR A 160 -13.54 -17.80 23.31
N THR A 161 -13.62 -17.49 22.01
CA THR A 161 -13.83 -18.50 20.97
C THR A 161 -12.51 -19.19 20.66
N GLY A 162 -12.56 -20.48 20.33
CA GLY A 162 -11.37 -21.19 19.82
C GLY A 162 -10.87 -20.55 18.53
N ARG A 163 -9.66 -20.91 18.11
CA ARG A 163 -9.12 -20.54 16.81
C ARG A 163 -9.25 -21.69 15.81
N GLU A 164 -9.39 -21.36 14.54
CA GLU A 164 -9.35 -22.32 13.45
C GLU A 164 -8.50 -21.80 12.30
N ASN A 165 -7.87 -22.73 11.58
CA ASN A 165 -7.14 -22.43 10.37
C ASN A 165 -8.08 -22.49 9.16
N VAL A 166 -8.15 -21.38 8.41
CA VAL A 166 -9.07 -21.18 7.29
C VAL A 166 -8.39 -20.43 6.13
N ASP A 167 -8.87 -20.69 4.91
CA ASP A 167 -8.66 -19.83 3.76
C ASP A 167 -9.83 -18.81 3.71
N VAL A 168 -9.52 -17.51 3.67
CA VAL A 168 -10.52 -16.44 3.50
C VAL A 168 -10.62 -16.10 2.03
N VAL A 169 -11.77 -16.33 1.42
CA VAL A 169 -11.98 -16.23 -0.03
C VAL A 169 -13.20 -15.39 -0.37
N GLY A 170 -13.17 -14.76 -1.53
CA GLY A 170 -14.31 -14.00 -2.03
C GLY A 170 -15.27 -14.86 -2.86
N PRO A 171 -16.31 -14.22 -3.45
CA PRO A 171 -17.31 -14.88 -4.27
C PRO A 171 -17.02 -14.80 -5.79
N VAL A 172 -15.85 -14.30 -6.21
CA VAL A 172 -15.48 -14.20 -7.62
C VAL A 172 -15.15 -15.60 -8.17
N CYS A 173 -15.55 -15.85 -9.42
CA CYS A 173 -15.36 -17.13 -10.10
C CYS A 173 -13.91 -17.33 -10.57
N GLU A 174 -12.95 -17.25 -9.66
CA GLU A 174 -11.53 -17.44 -9.93
C GLU A 174 -10.88 -18.20 -8.77
N THR A 175 -10.02 -19.18 -9.07
CA THR A 175 -9.30 -19.93 -8.02
C THR A 175 -8.35 -19.03 -7.24
N GLY A 176 -7.86 -17.97 -7.89
CA GLY A 176 -7.06 -16.92 -7.30
C GLY A 176 -7.81 -15.92 -6.42
N ASP A 177 -9.14 -16.04 -6.24
CA ASP A 177 -9.92 -15.13 -5.39
C ASP A 177 -9.78 -15.47 -3.90
N PHE A 178 -8.59 -15.23 -3.35
CA PHE A 178 -8.34 -15.32 -1.92
C PHE A 178 -7.89 -13.98 -1.36
N LEU A 179 -8.27 -13.73 -0.11
CA LEU A 179 -7.85 -12.58 0.70
C LEU A 179 -6.83 -13.01 1.76
N ALA A 180 -6.90 -14.27 2.21
CA ALA A 180 -5.86 -14.93 3.00
C ALA A 180 -5.91 -16.44 2.77
N ARG A 181 -4.76 -17.11 2.92
CA ARG A 181 -4.65 -18.57 2.91
C ARG A 181 -3.94 -19.03 4.17
N ASP A 182 -4.32 -20.21 4.65
CA ASP A 182 -3.71 -20.88 5.81
C ASP A 182 -3.66 -19.97 7.04
N ARG A 183 -4.77 -19.24 7.31
CA ARG A 183 -4.81 -18.23 8.36
C ARG A 183 -5.48 -18.78 9.61
N GLU A 184 -4.79 -18.65 10.73
CA GLU A 184 -5.39 -18.92 12.05
C GLU A 184 -6.23 -17.72 12.52
N LEU A 185 -7.56 -17.87 12.50
CA LEU A 185 -8.51 -16.85 12.94
C LEU A 185 -9.34 -17.32 14.14
N PRO A 186 -9.85 -16.40 14.98
CA PRO A 186 -10.94 -16.71 15.88
C PRO A 186 -12.11 -17.32 15.11
N ILE A 187 -12.83 -18.28 15.71
CA ILE A 187 -14.01 -18.86 15.09
C ILE A 187 -15.08 -17.77 14.94
N VAL A 188 -15.51 -17.55 13.70
CA VAL A 188 -16.57 -16.62 13.32
C VAL A 188 -17.74 -17.35 12.65
N ASN A 189 -18.88 -16.68 12.58
CA ASN A 189 -20.14 -17.19 12.06
C ASN A 189 -20.61 -16.40 10.84
N GLU A 190 -21.59 -16.95 10.14
CA GLU A 190 -22.25 -16.26 9.03
C GLU A 190 -22.89 -14.96 9.54
N GLY A 191 -22.68 -13.87 8.80
CA GLY A 191 -23.11 -12.52 9.19
C GLY A 191 -22.10 -11.75 10.05
N ASP A 192 -21.05 -12.39 10.59
CA ASP A 192 -20.00 -11.66 11.32
C ASP A 192 -19.23 -10.73 10.38
N LEU A 193 -18.80 -9.59 10.92
CA LEU A 193 -18.01 -8.58 10.20
C LEU A 193 -16.52 -8.71 10.50
N LEU A 194 -15.73 -8.81 9.44
CA LEU A 194 -14.27 -8.83 9.47
C LEU A 194 -13.70 -7.51 8.94
N ALA A 195 -12.55 -7.13 9.45
CA ALA A 195 -11.72 -6.06 8.94
C ALA A 195 -10.40 -6.64 8.41
N ILE A 196 -10.09 -6.33 7.15
CA ILE A 196 -8.82 -6.60 6.50
C ILE A 196 -7.99 -5.31 6.61
N LEU A 197 -6.97 -5.33 7.45
CA LEU A 197 -6.19 -4.16 7.84
C LEU A 197 -5.20 -3.74 6.74
N ASP A 198 -4.60 -2.56 6.88
CA ASP A 198 -3.55 -2.02 5.99
C ASP A 198 -3.93 -1.94 4.49
N ALA A 199 -5.24 -1.76 4.23
CA ALA A 199 -5.83 -1.76 2.90
C ALA A 199 -5.95 -0.36 2.27
N GLY A 200 -5.47 0.70 2.93
CA GLY A 200 -5.62 2.07 2.45
C GLY A 200 -4.69 2.46 1.31
N ALA A 201 -3.60 1.72 1.09
CA ALA A 201 -2.68 1.92 -0.04
C ALA A 201 -2.74 0.75 -1.01
N TYR A 202 -2.93 1.04 -2.30
CA TYR A 202 -3.05 0.02 -3.35
C TYR A 202 -4.19 -0.99 -3.08
N GLY A 203 -5.23 -0.55 -2.36
CA GLY A 203 -6.51 -1.25 -2.22
C GLY A 203 -7.48 -0.77 -3.29
N MET A 204 -8.34 0.20 -2.93
CA MET A 204 -9.34 0.77 -3.86
C MET A 204 -8.74 1.28 -5.18
N SER A 205 -7.51 1.80 -5.17
CA SER A 205 -6.84 2.26 -6.41
C SER A 205 -6.54 1.15 -7.42
N GLN A 206 -6.55 -0.11 -6.99
CA GLN A 206 -6.43 -1.30 -7.84
C GLN A 206 -7.74 -2.08 -7.96
N SER A 207 -8.85 -1.55 -7.45
CA SER A 207 -10.16 -2.21 -7.49
C SER A 207 -10.74 -2.19 -8.91
N SER A 208 -11.43 -3.28 -9.27
CA SER A 208 -12.04 -3.48 -10.58
C SER A 208 -13.51 -3.89 -10.46
N ASN A 209 -14.19 -3.96 -11.60
CA ASN A 209 -15.56 -4.44 -11.72
C ASN A 209 -15.63 -5.88 -12.25
N TYR A 210 -14.57 -6.67 -12.04
CA TYR A 210 -14.56 -8.08 -12.44
C TYR A 210 -15.77 -8.83 -11.84
N ASN A 211 -16.39 -9.70 -12.63
CA ASN A 211 -17.67 -10.36 -12.33
C ASN A 211 -18.86 -9.39 -12.15
N THR A 212 -18.81 -8.21 -12.80
CA THR A 212 -19.89 -7.19 -12.76
C THR A 212 -20.19 -6.73 -11.33
N ARG A 213 -19.18 -6.74 -10.47
CA ARG A 213 -19.29 -6.34 -9.06
C ARG A 213 -19.07 -4.83 -8.95
N PRO A 214 -20.04 -4.05 -8.44
CA PRO A 214 -19.83 -2.62 -8.23
C PRO A 214 -18.81 -2.37 -7.12
N ARG A 215 -17.86 -1.44 -7.35
CA ARG A 215 -16.83 -1.12 -6.34
C ARG A 215 -17.46 -0.63 -5.04
N PRO A 216 -16.86 -0.94 -3.89
CA PRO A 216 -17.44 -0.61 -2.59
C PRO A 216 -17.49 0.89 -2.33
N ALA A 217 -18.26 1.27 -1.32
CA ALA A 217 -18.22 2.62 -0.76
C ALA A 217 -16.92 2.82 0.03
N GLU A 218 -16.47 4.07 0.15
CA GLU A 218 -15.39 4.48 1.07
C GLU A 218 -15.96 5.48 2.07
N VAL A 219 -15.66 5.25 3.34
CA VAL A 219 -16.03 6.13 4.45
C VAL A 219 -14.77 6.64 5.14
N LEU A 220 -14.78 7.92 5.52
CA LEU A 220 -13.76 8.53 6.35
C LEU A 220 -14.31 8.69 7.76
N VAL A 221 -13.58 8.18 8.73
CA VAL A 221 -13.85 8.37 10.15
C VAL A 221 -12.93 9.47 10.68
N ASP A 222 -13.51 10.51 11.26
CA ASP A 222 -12.78 11.61 11.90
C ASP A 222 -13.34 11.84 13.30
N GLY A 223 -12.60 11.36 14.31
CA GLY A 223 -13.03 11.31 15.69
C GLY A 223 -14.33 10.52 15.87
N LYS A 224 -15.42 11.23 16.16
CA LYS A 224 -16.77 10.64 16.32
C LYS A 224 -17.64 10.78 15.07
N SER A 225 -17.13 11.41 14.01
CA SER A 225 -17.87 11.66 12.78
C SER A 225 -17.52 10.64 11.70
N VAL A 226 -18.52 10.30 10.88
CA VAL A 226 -18.35 9.39 9.73
C VAL A 226 -18.89 10.10 8.50
N LYS A 227 -18.07 10.15 7.44
CA LYS A 227 -18.44 10.77 6.17
C LYS A 227 -18.28 9.77 5.03
N LEU A 228 -19.33 9.61 4.23
CA LEU A 228 -19.22 8.92 2.94
C LEU A 228 -18.37 9.79 2.00
N ILE A 229 -17.17 9.32 1.66
CA ILE A 229 -16.25 10.03 0.76
C ILE A 229 -16.27 9.46 -0.66
N ARG A 230 -16.73 8.22 -0.82
CA ARG A 230 -17.05 7.61 -2.11
C ARG A 230 -18.31 6.76 -1.97
N ARG A 231 -19.35 7.04 -2.77
CA ARG A 231 -20.53 6.17 -2.83
C ARG A 231 -20.18 4.83 -3.47
N ARG A 232 -20.88 3.77 -3.08
CA ARG A 232 -20.86 2.49 -3.80
C ARG A 232 -21.31 2.71 -5.24
N GLU A 233 -20.70 2.00 -6.17
CA GLU A 233 -21.19 1.95 -7.54
C GLU A 233 -22.50 1.16 -7.62
N SER A 234 -23.30 1.43 -8.64
CA SER A 234 -24.46 0.62 -9.00
C SER A 234 -24.18 -0.17 -10.28
N VAL A 235 -24.94 -1.23 -10.55
CA VAL A 235 -24.88 -1.92 -11.85
C VAL A 235 -25.13 -0.94 -13.01
N THR A 236 -26.03 0.03 -12.81
CA THR A 236 -26.29 1.09 -13.80
C THR A 236 -25.06 1.96 -14.07
N ASP A 237 -24.19 2.21 -13.08
CA ASP A 237 -22.93 2.91 -13.33
C ASP A 237 -22.01 2.08 -14.24
N LEU A 238 -21.99 0.75 -14.06
CA LEU A 238 -21.16 -0.16 -14.87
C LEU A 238 -21.62 -0.24 -16.31
N LEU A 239 -22.93 -0.24 -16.54
CA LEU A 239 -23.53 -0.34 -17.86
C LEU A 239 -23.63 1.01 -18.59
N ARG A 240 -23.36 2.13 -17.91
CA ARG A 240 -23.48 3.48 -18.51
C ARG A 240 -22.63 3.68 -19.78
N PRO A 241 -21.42 3.11 -19.90
CA PRO A 241 -20.62 3.25 -21.13
C PRO A 241 -21.09 2.35 -22.29
N GLU A 242 -21.96 1.37 -22.02
CA GLU A 242 -22.43 0.41 -23.02
C GLU A 242 -23.51 1.03 -23.92
N SER A 243 -23.47 0.71 -25.21
CA SER A 243 -24.52 1.05 -26.17
C SER A 243 -25.24 -0.24 -26.57
N PHE A 244 -26.55 -0.28 -26.37
CA PHE A 244 -27.43 -1.39 -26.75
C PHE A 244 -28.19 -1.08 -28.04
#